data_AF-A0A8T6DKX9-F1
#
_entry.id   AF-A0A8T6DKX9-F1
#
_cell.length_a   1.000
_cell.length_b   1.000
_cell.length_c   1.000
_cell.angle_alpha   90.00
_cell.angle_beta   90.00
_cell.angle_gamma   90.00
#
_symmetry.space_group_name_H-M   'P 1'
#
loop_
_entity.id
_entity.type
_entity.pdbx_description
1 polymer ?
#
loop_
_entity_poly.entity_id
_entity_poly.type
_entity_poly.pdbx_seq_one_letter_code
_entity_poly.pdbx_strand_id
1 'polypeptide(L)'
;MLSISVLRASPFRQFVWMFVATVAIQTLHMVEHVAQVYQKFVLNYSYAHGLIGALDLEQVHFTFNLMYLAALIFVMLGWLNFGKRMCRQEKMLGAILVGTVVLQGYHMVEHSARLVQFFNTGLQGTPGLVGAHFDGVIFHALMNTAVYIPAVVVFICSGAHREVFRGGDGLR
;
A
#
# COMPACT_ATOMS: atom_id res chain seq x y z
N MET A 1 12.26 -24.59 28.77
CA MET A 1 12.00 -25.04 27.38
C MET A 1 10.75 -24.33 26.88
N LEU A 2 10.90 -23.27 26.09
CA LEU A 2 9.78 -22.65 25.37
C LEU A 2 9.37 -23.58 24.25
N SER A 3 8.15 -24.12 24.31
CA SER A 3 7.61 -25.00 23.27
C SER A 3 7.57 -24.25 21.94
N ILE A 4 8.26 -24.79 20.93
CA ILE A 4 8.29 -24.29 19.54
C ILE A 4 6.86 -24.22 18.93
N SER A 5 5.86 -24.84 19.57
CA SER A 5 4.46 -24.79 19.16
C SER A 5 3.79 -23.41 19.29
N VAL A 6 4.33 -22.48 20.09
CA VAL A 6 3.72 -21.15 20.31
C VAL A 6 3.94 -20.19 19.10
N LEU A 7 4.88 -20.50 18.21
CA LEU A 7 5.30 -19.57 17.14
C LEU A 7 4.67 -19.80 15.76
N ARG A 8 3.87 -20.86 15.55
CA ARG A 8 3.21 -21.08 14.25
C ARG A 8 1.79 -20.54 14.27
N ALA A 9 1.64 -19.25 13.96
CA ALA A 9 0.36 -18.72 13.51
C ALA A 9 -0.15 -19.55 12.33
N SER A 10 -1.44 -19.91 12.32
CA SER A 10 -2.04 -20.63 11.20
C SER A 10 -1.91 -19.83 9.90
N PRO A 11 -1.89 -20.46 8.70
CA PRO A 11 -1.80 -19.74 7.44
C PRO A 11 -2.85 -18.64 7.28
N PHE A 12 -4.06 -18.87 7.79
CA PHE A 12 -5.11 -17.86 7.81
C PHE A 12 -4.75 -16.65 8.69
N ARG A 13 -4.22 -16.89 9.90
CA ARG A 13 -3.76 -15.81 10.78
C ARG A 13 -2.59 -15.03 10.18
N GLN A 14 -1.66 -15.72 9.53
CA GLN A 14 -0.56 -15.06 8.82
C GLN A 14 -1.11 -14.14 7.72
N PHE A 15 -2.08 -14.61 6.92
CA PHE A 15 -2.77 -13.78 5.93
C PHE A 15 -3.43 -12.54 6.55
N VAL A 16 -4.18 -12.69 7.65
CA VAL A 16 -4.81 -11.57 8.36
C VAL A 16 -3.76 -10.54 8.80
N TRP A 17 -2.67 -10.99 9.43
CA TRP A 17 -1.60 -10.10 9.87
C TRP A 17 -0.85 -9.42 8.72
N MET A 18 -0.64 -10.13 7.61
CA MET A 18 -0.11 -9.52 6.39
C MET A 18 -1.04 -8.42 5.87
N PHE A 19 -2.35 -8.65 5.86
CA PHE A 19 -3.31 -7.63 5.43
C PHE A 19 -3.29 -6.41 6.37
N VAL A 20 -3.24 -6.63 7.69
CA VAL A 20 -3.06 -5.54 8.68
C VAL A 20 -1.80 -4.73 8.40
N ALA A 21 -0.65 -5.41 8.22
CA ALA A 21 0.62 -4.76 7.96
C ALA A 21 0.60 -3.95 6.66
N THR A 22 0.01 -4.50 5.59
CA THR A 22 -0.17 -3.83 4.29
C THR A 22 -0.98 -2.54 4.44
N VAL A 23 -2.11 -2.57 5.16
CA VAL A 23 -2.92 -1.36 5.38
C VAL A 23 -2.20 -0.37 6.27
N ALA A 24 -1.56 -0.83 7.35
CA ALA A 24 -0.85 0.04 8.29
C ALA A 24 0.32 0.77 7.63
N ILE A 25 1.16 0.07 6.86
CA ILE A 25 2.32 0.69 6.22
C ILE A 25 1.90 1.71 5.16
N GLN A 26 0.84 1.42 4.38
CA GLN A 26 0.30 2.39 3.43
C GLN A 26 -0.34 3.58 4.14
N THR A 27 -0.96 3.38 5.31
CA THR A 27 -1.50 4.49 6.11
C THR A 27 -0.40 5.46 6.52
N LEU A 28 0.75 4.95 6.97
CA LEU A 28 1.91 5.79 7.30
C LEU A 28 2.43 6.54 6.06
N HIS A 29 2.50 5.87 4.91
CA HIS A 29 2.91 6.50 3.66
C HIS A 29 1.95 7.61 3.21
N MET A 30 0.63 7.43 3.42
CA MET A 30 -0.36 8.46 3.15
C MET A 30 -0.17 9.70 4.03
N VAL A 31 0.29 9.54 5.29
CA VAL A 31 0.59 10.69 6.17
C VAL A 31 1.72 11.54 5.59
N GLU A 32 2.77 10.92 5.04
CA GLU A 32 3.84 11.65 4.35
C GLU A 32 3.31 12.44 3.16
N HIS A 33 2.46 11.83 2.31
CA HIS A 33 1.87 12.55 1.17
C HIS A 33 0.93 13.67 1.58
N VAL A 34 0.14 13.51 2.64
CA VAL A 34 -0.68 14.59 3.19
C VAL A 34 0.22 15.74 3.66
N ALA A 35 1.34 15.44 4.31
CA ALA A 35 2.31 16.46 4.70
C ALA A 35 2.94 17.18 3.49
N GLN A 36 3.29 16.46 2.42
CA GLN A 36 3.80 17.06 1.18
C GLN A 36 2.77 18.00 0.53
N VAL A 37 1.51 17.58 0.42
CA VAL A 37 0.43 18.41 -0.11
C VAL A 37 0.23 19.66 0.75
N TYR A 38 0.22 19.50 2.08
CA TYR A 38 0.08 20.63 3.01
C TYR A 38 1.25 21.62 2.90
N GLN A 39 2.49 21.11 2.90
CA GLN A 39 3.69 21.93 2.74
C GLN A 39 3.67 22.73 1.43
N LYS A 40 3.25 22.10 0.33
CA LYS A 40 3.24 22.75 -0.97
C LYS A 40 2.12 23.78 -1.12
N PHE A 41 0.88 23.41 -0.80
CA PHE A 41 -0.30 24.22 -1.14
C PHE A 41 -0.81 25.10 -0.01
N VAL A 42 -0.43 24.80 1.24
CA VAL A 42 -0.82 25.62 2.40
C VAL A 42 0.36 26.47 2.89
N LEU A 43 1.54 25.85 3.03
CA LEU A 43 2.74 26.56 3.51
C LEU A 43 3.57 27.21 2.40
N ASN A 44 3.27 26.94 1.13
CA ASN A 44 3.96 27.47 -0.04
C ASN A 44 5.48 27.17 -0.05
N TYR A 45 5.87 26.00 0.45
CA TYR A 45 7.27 25.57 0.40
C TYR A 45 7.67 25.24 -1.04
N SER A 46 8.82 25.76 -1.47
CA SER A 46 9.41 25.44 -2.79
C SER A 46 9.77 23.96 -2.90
N TYR A 47 10.09 23.32 -1.78
CA TYR A 47 10.40 21.90 -1.69
C TYR A 47 9.53 21.25 -0.60
N ALA A 48 8.63 20.36 -1.01
CA ALA A 48 7.68 19.69 -0.14
C ALA A 48 8.10 18.23 0.05
N HIS A 49 8.98 17.99 1.02
CA HIS A 49 9.60 16.68 1.26
C HIS A 49 8.83 15.78 2.24
N GLY A 50 7.70 16.24 2.78
CA GLY A 50 6.95 15.50 3.80
C GLY A 50 7.53 15.70 5.20
N LEU A 51 7.13 14.85 6.14
CA LEU A 51 7.60 14.92 7.54
C LEU A 51 9.02 14.37 7.64
N ILE A 52 9.29 13.28 6.93
CA ILE A 52 10.61 12.64 6.90
C ILE A 52 11.17 12.82 5.50
N GLY A 53 11.93 13.91 5.28
CA GLY A 53 12.40 14.27 3.94
C GLY A 53 13.24 13.21 3.22
N ALA A 54 13.87 12.29 3.94
CA ALA A 54 14.56 11.14 3.36
C ALA A 54 13.62 10.13 2.66
N LEU A 55 12.32 10.17 2.97
CA LEU A 55 11.29 9.40 2.28
C LEU A 55 10.91 10.00 0.93
N ASP A 56 11.31 11.25 0.64
CA ASP A 56 11.05 11.92 -0.64
C ASP A 56 12.12 11.64 -1.72
N LEU A 57 12.85 10.53 -1.59
CA LEU A 57 13.86 10.12 -2.56
C LEU A 57 13.25 9.13 -3.56
N GLU A 58 13.62 9.24 -4.84
CA GLU A 58 13.08 8.40 -5.91
C GLU A 58 13.32 6.91 -5.66
N GLN A 59 14.51 6.55 -5.20
CA GLN A 59 14.86 5.15 -4.88
C GLN A 59 14.02 4.62 -3.72
N VAL A 60 13.76 5.46 -2.71
CA VAL A 60 12.97 5.08 -1.53
C VAL A 60 11.51 4.85 -1.93
N HIS A 61 10.95 5.75 -2.74
CA HIS A 61 9.61 5.58 -3.29
C HIS A 61 9.48 4.34 -4.18
N PHE A 62 10.46 4.10 -5.06
CA PHE A 62 10.48 2.90 -5.89
C PHE A 62 10.50 1.62 -5.03
N THR A 63 11.43 1.54 -4.06
CA THR A 63 11.52 0.38 -3.17
C THR A 63 10.25 0.19 -2.36
N PHE A 64 9.69 1.27 -1.82
CA PHE A 64 8.43 1.21 -1.09
C PHE A 64 7.30 0.67 -1.97
N ASN A 65 7.10 1.24 -3.16
CA ASN A 65 6.01 0.85 -4.06
C ASN A 65 6.16 -0.58 -4.57
N LEU A 66 7.39 -1.06 -4.77
CA LEU A 66 7.68 -2.45 -5.13
C LEU A 66 7.30 -3.40 -4.00
N MET A 67 7.72 -3.10 -2.77
CA MET A 67 7.42 -3.92 -1.60
C MET A 67 5.92 -3.90 -1.28
N TYR A 68 5.27 -2.75 -1.44
CA TYR A 68 3.84 -2.61 -1.25
C TYR A 68 3.04 -3.37 -2.32
N LEU A 69 3.45 -3.31 -3.59
CA LEU A 69 2.85 -4.12 -4.65
C LEU A 69 2.98 -5.62 -4.35
N ALA A 70 4.16 -6.07 -3.92
CA ALA A 70 4.38 -7.46 -3.51
C ALA A 70 3.45 -7.85 -2.35
N ALA A 71 3.32 -6.99 -1.33
CA ALA A 71 2.43 -7.21 -0.20
C ALA A 71 0.96 -7.30 -0.63
N LEU A 72 0.50 -6.42 -1.54
CA LEU A 72 -0.85 -6.48 -2.11
C LEU A 72 -1.09 -7.76 -2.90
N ILE A 73 -0.10 -8.23 -3.68
CA ILE A 73 -0.18 -9.52 -4.39
C ILE A 73 -0.32 -10.66 -3.38
N PHE A 74 0.45 -10.68 -2.30
CA PHE A 74 0.31 -11.70 -1.25
C PHE A 74 -1.06 -11.65 -0.57
N VAL A 75 -1.59 -10.45 -0.30
CA VAL A 75 -2.96 -10.29 0.23
C VAL A 75 -4.00 -10.81 -0.78
N MET A 76 -3.83 -10.54 -2.07
CA MET A 76 -4.69 -11.07 -3.14
C MET A 76 -4.65 -12.60 -3.20
N LEU A 77 -3.46 -13.20 -3.16
CA LEU A 77 -3.33 -14.66 -3.15
C LEU A 77 -3.93 -15.26 -1.88
N GLY A 78 -3.73 -14.64 -0.72
CA GLY A 78 -4.39 -15.03 0.53
C GLY A 78 -5.91 -14.92 0.43
N TRP A 79 -6.43 -13.88 -0.22
CA TRP A 79 -7.86 -13.69 -0.46
C TRP A 79 -8.46 -14.81 -1.31
N LEU A 80 -7.77 -15.25 -2.36
CA LEU A 80 -8.23 -16.38 -3.20
C LEU A 80 -8.37 -17.69 -2.41
N ASN A 81 -7.57 -17.86 -1.35
CA ASN A 81 -7.58 -19.05 -0.50
C ASN A 81 -8.56 -18.94 0.68
N PHE A 82 -8.70 -17.74 1.26
CA PHE A 82 -9.36 -17.54 2.55
C PHE A 82 -10.55 -16.57 2.52
N GLY A 83 -10.83 -15.89 1.40
CA GLY A 83 -11.88 -14.85 1.30
C GLY A 83 -13.26 -15.34 1.70
N LYS A 84 -13.62 -16.58 1.32
CA LYS A 84 -14.89 -17.23 1.73
C LYS A 84 -15.03 -17.42 3.23
N ARG A 85 -13.92 -17.52 3.97
CA ARG A 85 -13.93 -17.63 5.44
C ARG A 85 -14.19 -16.29 6.12
N MET A 86 -13.89 -15.18 5.44
CA MET A 86 -14.06 -13.84 5.99
C MET A 86 -15.48 -13.30 5.79
N CYS A 87 -16.03 -13.37 4.58
CA CYS A 87 -17.34 -12.78 4.31
C CYS A 87 -18.07 -13.42 3.12
N ARG A 88 -19.39 -13.19 3.03
CA ARG A 88 -20.23 -13.64 1.92
C ARG A 88 -20.03 -12.84 0.63
N GLN A 89 -19.54 -11.60 0.72
CA GLN A 89 -19.29 -10.71 -0.42
C GLN A 89 -17.92 -10.96 -1.08
N GLU A 90 -17.37 -12.17 -0.91
CA GLU A 90 -15.98 -12.50 -1.24
C GLU A 90 -15.57 -12.15 -2.68
N LYS A 91 -16.48 -12.36 -3.64
CA LYS A 91 -16.25 -12.07 -5.06
C LYS A 91 -16.13 -10.58 -5.35
N MET A 92 -17.02 -9.77 -4.79
CA MET A 92 -17.04 -8.32 -5.01
C MET A 92 -15.80 -7.67 -4.40
N LEU A 93 -15.48 -7.98 -3.14
CA LEU A 93 -14.30 -7.45 -2.48
C LEU A 93 -13.00 -7.99 -3.11
N GLY A 94 -13.02 -9.23 -3.62
CA GLY A 94 -11.91 -9.78 -4.42
C GLY A 94 -11.70 -9.02 -5.72
N ALA A 95 -12.76 -8.64 -6.43
CA ALA A 95 -12.65 -7.83 -7.65
C ALA A 95 -12.06 -6.43 -7.35
N ILE A 96 -12.47 -5.80 -6.24
CA ILE A 96 -11.88 -4.53 -5.79
C ILE A 96 -10.39 -4.70 -5.51
N LEU A 97 -9.99 -5.78 -4.83
CA LEU A 97 -8.58 -6.07 -4.54
C LEU A 97 -7.75 -6.31 -5.81
N VAL A 98 -8.30 -7.02 -6.80
CA VAL A 98 -7.65 -7.18 -8.11
C VAL A 98 -7.47 -5.82 -8.79
N GLY A 99 -8.51 -4.98 -8.82
CA GLY A 99 -8.40 -3.62 -9.37
C GLY A 99 -7.33 -2.78 -8.64
N THR A 100 -7.23 -2.94 -7.32
CA THR A 100 -6.21 -2.29 -6.48
C THR A 100 -4.80 -2.73 -6.87
N VAL A 101 -4.57 -4.03 -7.07
CA VAL A 101 -3.28 -4.59 -7.52
C VAL A 101 -2.93 -4.09 -8.92
N VAL A 102 -3.88 -4.04 -9.85
CA VAL A 102 -3.67 -3.53 -11.21
C VAL A 102 -3.27 -2.05 -11.18
N LEU A 103 -3.99 -1.24 -10.41
CA LEU A 103 -3.70 0.19 -10.27
C LEU A 103 -2.33 0.43 -9.63
N GLN A 104 -1.99 -0.32 -8.57
CA GLN A 104 -0.66 -0.26 -7.96
C GLN A 104 0.42 -0.75 -8.94
N GLY A 105 0.12 -1.73 -9.78
CA GLY A 105 1.01 -2.18 -10.85
C GLY A 105 1.33 -1.06 -11.84
N TYR A 106 0.32 -0.31 -12.28
CA TYR A 106 0.54 0.88 -13.10
C TYR A 106 1.34 1.96 -12.34
N HIS A 107 1.01 2.21 -11.07
CA HIS A 107 1.77 3.14 -10.23
C HIS A 107 3.26 2.74 -10.12
N MET A 108 3.55 1.45 -10.04
CA MET A 108 4.92 0.93 -10.04
C MET A 108 5.65 1.17 -11.39
N VAL A 109 4.91 1.14 -12.51
CA VAL A 109 5.47 1.51 -13.83
C VAL A 109 5.87 2.98 -13.87
N GLU A 110 5.06 3.89 -13.30
CA GLU A 110 5.44 5.31 -13.16
C GLU A 110 6.75 5.47 -12.37
N HIS A 111 6.86 4.83 -11.21
CA HIS A 111 8.08 4.84 -10.38
C HIS A 111 9.29 4.23 -11.10
N SER A 112 9.06 3.20 -11.93
CA SER A 112 10.13 2.63 -12.75
C SER A 112 10.64 3.63 -13.79
N ALA A 113 9.73 4.36 -14.46
CA ALA A 113 10.10 5.39 -15.41
C ALA A 113 10.86 6.55 -14.73
N ARG A 114 10.41 6.98 -13.57
CA ARG A 114 11.07 8.01 -12.77
C ARG A 114 12.46 7.60 -12.31
N LEU A 115 12.62 6.36 -11.83
CA LEU A 115 13.91 5.82 -11.42
C LEU A 115 14.89 5.74 -12.59
N VAL A 116 14.43 5.32 -13.78
CA VAL A 116 15.24 5.36 -15.00
C VAL A 116 15.66 6.79 -15.34
N GLN A 117 14.74 7.76 -15.26
CA GLN A 117 15.04 9.18 -15.47
C GLN A 117 16.06 9.69 -14.44
N PHE A 118 15.94 9.28 -13.17
CA PHE A 118 16.90 9.62 -12.12
C PHE A 118 18.29 9.07 -12.47
N PHE A 119 18.42 7.81 -12.88
CA PHE A 119 19.72 7.26 -13.27
C PHE A 119 20.34 7.96 -14.49
N ASN A 120 19.50 8.45 -15.40
CA ASN A 120 19.97 9.17 -16.59
C ASN A 120 20.36 10.63 -16.33
N THR A 121 19.80 11.26 -15.30
CA THR A 121 19.93 12.73 -15.08
C THR A 121 20.58 13.10 -13.75
N GLY A 122 20.57 12.22 -12.76
CA GLY A 122 20.95 12.50 -11.38
C GLY A 122 19.95 13.37 -10.59
N LEU A 123 18.82 13.76 -11.20
CA LEU A 123 17.84 14.66 -10.60
C LEU A 123 16.76 13.90 -9.82
N GLN A 124 16.39 14.40 -8.64
CA GLN A 124 15.25 13.92 -7.86
C GLN A 124 13.93 14.56 -8.33
N GLY A 125 12.80 13.91 -8.06
CA GLY A 125 11.49 14.44 -8.45
C GLY A 125 11.25 14.43 -9.96
N THR A 126 11.77 13.41 -10.65
CA THR A 126 11.61 13.27 -12.10
C THR A 126 10.13 13.09 -12.48
N PRO A 127 9.71 13.55 -13.67
CA PRO A 127 8.29 13.59 -14.03
C PRO A 127 7.66 12.20 -14.20
N GLY A 128 8.43 11.16 -14.53
CA GLY A 128 7.87 9.85 -14.89
C GLY A 128 7.24 9.89 -16.27
N LEU A 129 6.18 9.12 -16.49
CA LEU A 129 5.49 9.10 -17.79
C LEU A 129 4.49 10.25 -17.89
N VAL A 130 3.73 10.51 -16.80
CA VAL A 130 2.59 11.46 -16.84
C VAL A 130 2.86 12.75 -16.05
N GLY A 131 3.84 12.78 -15.14
CA GLY A 131 4.16 13.97 -14.34
C GLY A 131 4.79 15.14 -15.13
N ALA A 132 4.94 15.03 -16.45
CA ALA A 132 5.21 16.16 -17.33
C ALA A 132 3.94 17.02 -17.57
N HIS A 133 2.76 16.47 -17.31
CA HIS A 133 1.47 17.12 -17.57
C HIS A 133 0.70 17.48 -16.30
N PHE A 134 1.09 16.92 -15.15
CA PHE A 134 0.45 17.16 -13.87
C PHE A 134 1.48 17.46 -12.79
N ASP A 135 1.05 18.17 -11.75
CA ASP A 135 1.87 18.40 -10.57
C ASP A 135 2.25 17.06 -9.92
N GLY A 136 3.55 16.78 -9.82
CA GLY A 136 4.05 15.50 -9.32
C GLY A 136 3.58 15.17 -7.90
N VAL A 137 3.43 16.17 -7.03
CA VAL A 137 2.98 15.97 -5.63
C VAL A 137 1.50 15.56 -5.61
N ILE A 138 0.65 16.27 -6.36
CA ILE A 138 -0.78 15.94 -6.44
C ILE A 138 -1.00 14.61 -7.13
N PHE A 139 -0.36 14.38 -8.27
CA PHE A 139 -0.52 13.13 -9.02
C PHE A 139 -0.15 11.92 -8.16
N HIS A 140 0.97 11.99 -7.46
CA HIS A 140 1.44 10.91 -6.59
C HIS A 140 0.50 10.71 -5.39
N ALA A 141 0.05 11.79 -4.74
CA ALA A 141 -0.92 11.69 -3.65
C ALA A 141 -2.26 11.08 -4.11
N LEU A 142 -2.73 11.42 -5.31
CA LEU A 142 -3.96 10.86 -5.88
C LEU A 142 -3.81 9.38 -6.21
N MET A 143 -2.71 8.97 -6.83
CA MET A 143 -2.43 7.55 -7.11
C MET A 143 -2.39 6.72 -5.84
N ASN A 144 -1.66 7.18 -4.81
CA ASN A 144 -1.62 6.48 -3.53
C ASN A 144 -2.99 6.44 -2.84
N THR A 145 -3.78 7.51 -2.92
CA THR A 145 -5.16 7.53 -2.40
C THR A 145 -6.05 6.51 -3.12
N ALA A 146 -5.95 6.46 -4.45
CA ALA A 146 -6.74 5.58 -5.29
C ALA A 146 -6.38 4.10 -5.09
N VAL A 147 -5.17 3.77 -4.63
CA VAL A 147 -4.77 2.43 -4.22
C VAL A 147 -5.14 2.16 -2.75
N TYR A 148 -4.96 3.14 -1.87
CA TYR A 148 -5.16 2.99 -0.43
C TYR A 148 -6.63 2.79 -0.04
N ILE A 149 -7.53 3.64 -0.55
CA ILE A 149 -8.95 3.59 -0.18
C ILE A 149 -9.57 2.22 -0.48
N PRO A 150 -9.43 1.65 -1.69
CA PRO A 150 -9.92 0.31 -1.99
C PRO A 150 -9.37 -0.77 -1.04
N ALA A 151 -8.06 -0.73 -0.72
CA ALA A 151 -7.45 -1.69 0.21
C ALA A 151 -8.07 -1.59 1.61
N VAL A 152 -8.29 -0.37 2.13
CA VAL A 152 -8.97 -0.14 3.41
C VAL A 152 -10.41 -0.62 3.37
N VAL A 153 -11.14 -0.32 2.29
CA VAL A 153 -12.53 -0.78 2.12
C VAL A 153 -12.60 -2.30 2.16
N VAL A 154 -11.73 -3.00 1.44
CA VAL A 154 -11.68 -4.47 1.49
C VAL A 154 -11.33 -4.94 2.91
N PHE A 155 -10.35 -4.33 3.57
CA PHE A 155 -9.94 -4.70 4.93
C PHE A 155 -11.05 -4.55 5.98
N ILE A 156 -11.80 -3.45 5.91
CA ILE A 156 -12.90 -3.16 6.85
C ILE A 156 -14.13 -4.00 6.51
N CYS A 157 -14.60 -3.99 5.26
CA CYS A 157 -15.83 -4.66 4.85
C CYS A 157 -15.72 -6.19 4.89
N SER A 158 -14.52 -6.75 4.72
CA SER A 158 -14.29 -8.19 4.90
C SER A 158 -14.35 -8.64 6.37
N GLY A 159 -14.21 -7.71 7.32
CA GLY A 159 -14.08 -8.02 8.73
C GLY A 159 -12.69 -8.48 9.16
N ALA A 160 -11.65 -8.35 8.31
CA ALA A 160 -10.29 -8.80 8.64
C ALA A 160 -9.74 -8.19 9.94
N HIS A 161 -10.09 -6.93 10.23
CA HIS A 161 -9.77 -6.26 11.50
C HIS A 161 -10.31 -6.97 12.75
N ARG A 162 -11.44 -7.68 12.64
CA ARG A 162 -12.06 -8.42 13.77
C ARG A 162 -11.34 -9.74 14.03
N GLU A 163 -10.79 -10.34 12.99
CA GLU A 163 -10.06 -11.62 13.06
C GLU A 163 -8.72 -11.49 13.81
N VAL A 164 -8.19 -10.27 13.92
CA VAL A 164 -7.00 -9.97 14.75
C VAL A 164 -7.27 -10.25 16.23
N PHE A 165 -8.45 -9.88 16.73
CA PHE A 165 -8.81 -9.96 18.14
C PHE A 165 -9.59 -11.22 18.50
N ARG A 166 -10.05 -11.98 17.51
CA ARG A 166 -10.64 -13.31 17.72
C ARG A 166 -9.53 -14.28 18.14
N GLY A 167 -9.46 -14.54 19.45
CA GLY A 167 -8.69 -15.64 20.03
C GLY A 167 -9.04 -16.97 19.36
N GLY A 168 -8.08 -17.88 19.26
CA GLY A 168 -8.11 -19.09 18.43
C GLY A 168 -9.16 -20.17 18.76
N ASP A 169 -10.31 -19.82 19.33
CA ASP A 169 -11.35 -20.76 19.75
C ASP A 169 -12.60 -20.56 18.87
N GLY A 170 -12.58 -21.18 17.70
CA GLY A 170 -13.67 -21.08 16.74
C GLY A 170 -13.69 -22.21 15.72
N LEU A 171 -13.29 -23.42 16.12
CA LEU A 171 -13.83 -24.62 15.49
C LEU A 171 -15.30 -24.73 15.93
N ARG A 172 -16.20 -24.28 15.07
CA ARG A 172 -17.54 -24.84 14.95
C ARG A 172 -17.69 -25.39 13.54
#